data_AF-A0A946VJH8-F1
#
_entry.id   AF-A0A946VJH8-F1
#
_cell.length_a   1.000
_cell.length_b   1.000
_cell.length_c   1.000
_cell.angle_alpha   90.00
_cell.angle_beta   90.00
_cell.angle_gamma   90.00
#
_symmetry.space_group_name_H-M   'P 1'
#
loop_
_entity.id
_entity.type
_entity.pdbx_description
1 polymer ?
#
loop_
_entity_poly.entity_id
_entity_poly.type
_entity_poly.pdbx_seq_one_letter_code
_entity_poly.pdbx_strand_id
1 'polypeptide(L)'
;GFLKQAELSTEGADVAIGLTQAELQIQNAQYEQALATLLRVRKQANHHPIVLKLLARVYTELNDWQQLLKMLPALRQAKGSGMSDAEIAALEQSACRELLRDADKKGGHEALANAWKQLPAAAKKRAVIVADYAERLIEQGQLVEAETVVRNQLHRLYDSDLVEIYGRTLADRPEKQLAFAEKLLKSQKDDARLHIALGRICSRLNKLDDAERYLQQSIALEEHAVAWAELANLHAARGDYRASAECYARGAALQIGANRPMLLPAVAASEQGEDSEAADKSVAQQGTAETKAS
;
A
#
# COMPACT_ATOMS: atom_id res chain seq x y z
N GLY A 1 -29.48 32.34 -42.44
CA GLY A 1 -30.59 31.52 -42.95
C GLY A 1 -31.37 30.99 -41.78
N PHE A 2 -32.65 31.37 -41.66
CA PHE A 2 -33.50 31.12 -40.49
C PHE A 2 -33.66 29.62 -40.13
N LEU A 3 -33.54 28.71 -41.10
CA LEU A 3 -33.56 27.26 -40.87
C LEU A 3 -32.38 26.77 -40.01
N LYS A 4 -31.16 27.26 -40.27
CA LYS A 4 -29.99 26.93 -39.44
C LYS A 4 -30.11 27.45 -38.01
N GLN A 5 -30.77 28.59 -37.80
CA GLN A 5 -30.99 29.15 -36.45
C GLN A 5 -32.11 28.45 -35.69
N ALA A 6 -33.14 27.98 -36.41
CA ALA A 6 -34.20 27.14 -35.84
C ALA A 6 -33.66 25.76 -35.44
N GLU A 7 -32.89 25.10 -36.32
CA GLU A 7 -32.22 23.82 -36.02
C GLU A 7 -31.28 23.93 -34.82
N LEU A 8 -30.45 24.98 -34.75
CA LEU A 8 -29.56 25.22 -33.60
C LEU A 8 -30.31 25.49 -32.29
N SER A 9 -31.50 26.10 -32.35
CA SER A 9 -32.33 26.35 -31.16
C SER A 9 -33.06 25.08 -30.71
N THR A 10 -33.51 24.23 -31.63
CA THR A 10 -34.15 22.95 -31.31
C THR A 10 -33.14 21.92 -30.81
N GLU A 11 -31.96 21.81 -31.43
CA GLU A 11 -30.89 20.91 -30.98
C GLU A 11 -30.40 21.28 -29.57
N GLY A 12 -30.26 22.57 -29.27
CA GLY A 12 -29.92 23.03 -27.92
C GLY A 12 -31.00 22.72 -26.89
N ALA A 13 -32.28 22.86 -27.26
CA ALA A 13 -33.41 22.55 -26.38
C ALA A 13 -33.50 21.04 -26.07
N ASP A 14 -33.33 20.18 -27.07
CA ASP A 14 -33.36 18.72 -26.91
C ASP A 14 -32.23 18.22 -25.99
N VAL A 15 -31.03 18.79 -26.12
CA VAL A 15 -29.90 18.48 -25.24
C VAL A 15 -30.18 18.92 -23.80
N ALA A 16 -30.74 20.11 -23.60
CA ALA A 16 -31.09 20.62 -22.27
C ALA A 16 -32.17 19.77 -21.59
N ILE A 17 -33.24 19.42 -22.30
CA ILE A 17 -34.31 18.53 -21.80
C ILE A 17 -33.73 17.17 -21.43
N GLY A 18 -32.90 16.58 -22.30
CA GLY A 18 -32.26 15.30 -22.04
C GLY A 18 -31.33 15.31 -20.84
N LEU A 19 -30.59 16.41 -20.60
CA LEU A 19 -29.77 16.59 -19.41
C LEU A 19 -30.62 16.65 -18.14
N THR A 20 -31.67 17.47 -18.11
CA THR A 20 -32.58 17.55 -16.96
C THR A 20 -33.26 16.20 -16.67
N GLN A 21 -33.66 15.48 -17.71
CA GLN A 21 -34.22 14.13 -17.57
C GLN A 21 -33.20 13.17 -16.96
N ALA A 22 -31.95 13.16 -17.44
CA ALA A 22 -30.91 12.29 -16.91
C ALA A 22 -30.56 12.63 -15.45
N GLU A 23 -30.51 13.92 -15.09
CA GLU A 23 -30.27 14.35 -13.71
C GLU A 23 -31.36 13.87 -12.75
N LEU A 24 -32.63 13.98 -13.14
CA LEU A 24 -33.76 13.46 -12.35
C LEU A 24 -33.69 11.94 -12.20
N GLN A 25 -33.34 11.22 -13.27
CA GLN A 25 -33.15 9.77 -13.22
C GLN A 25 -32.01 9.39 -12.27
N ILE A 26 -30.89 10.11 -12.29
CA ILE A 26 -29.77 9.89 -11.36
C ILE A 26 -30.18 10.18 -9.91
N GLN A 27 -30.93 11.25 -9.65
CA GLN A 27 -31.44 11.57 -8.31
C GLN A 27 -32.35 10.46 -7.77
N ASN A 28 -33.09 9.78 -8.65
CA ASN A 28 -33.96 8.66 -8.33
C ASN A 28 -33.24 7.29 -8.37
N ALA A 29 -31.90 7.26 -8.48
CA ALA A 29 -31.08 6.04 -8.62
C ALA A 29 -31.45 5.14 -9.84
N GLN A 30 -32.08 5.71 -10.87
CA GLN A 30 -32.46 5.02 -12.11
C GLN A 30 -31.30 5.05 -13.12
N TYR A 31 -30.16 4.47 -12.74
CA TYR A 31 -28.90 4.63 -13.48
C TYR A 31 -28.92 4.05 -14.90
N GLU A 32 -29.59 2.92 -15.13
CA GLU A 32 -29.71 2.34 -16.49
C GLU A 32 -30.54 3.23 -17.42
N GLN A 33 -31.62 3.83 -16.91
CA GLN A 33 -32.45 4.77 -17.66
C GLN A 33 -31.68 6.06 -17.93
N ALA A 34 -30.96 6.57 -16.93
CA ALA A 34 -30.06 7.71 -17.09
C ALA A 34 -28.99 7.43 -18.17
N LEU A 35 -28.41 6.23 -18.19
CA LEU A 35 -27.45 5.83 -19.21
C LEU A 35 -28.06 5.90 -20.61
N ALA A 36 -29.25 5.32 -20.80
CA ALA A 36 -29.94 5.36 -22.09
C ALA A 36 -30.25 6.79 -22.55
N THR A 37 -30.73 7.64 -21.64
CA THR A 37 -30.98 9.07 -21.91
C THR A 37 -29.69 9.79 -22.30
N LEU A 38 -28.61 9.62 -21.53
CA LEU A 38 -27.32 10.27 -21.77
C LEU A 38 -26.66 9.80 -23.08
N LEU A 39 -26.78 8.52 -23.43
CA LEU A 39 -26.28 8.00 -24.71
C LEU A 39 -27.03 8.59 -25.90
N ARG A 40 -28.35 8.81 -25.78
CA ARG A 40 -29.14 9.52 -26.80
C ARG A 40 -28.69 10.97 -26.94
N VAL A 41 -28.56 11.69 -25.83
CA VAL A 41 -28.08 13.10 -25.83
C VAL A 41 -26.67 13.19 -26.39
N ARG A 42 -25.79 12.24 -26.06
CA ARG A 42 -24.42 12.20 -26.57
C ARG A 42 -24.37 12.11 -28.09
N LYS A 43 -25.26 11.37 -28.75
CA LYS A 43 -25.31 11.29 -30.23
C LYS A 43 -25.52 12.66 -30.88
N GLN A 44 -26.24 13.56 -30.21
CA GLN A 44 -26.50 14.93 -30.67
C GLN A 44 -25.33 15.85 -30.30
N ALA A 45 -24.74 15.67 -29.11
CA ALA A 45 -23.65 16.50 -28.60
C ALA A 45 -22.48 15.66 -28.04
N ASN A 46 -21.67 15.09 -28.94
CA ASN A 46 -20.64 14.08 -28.63
C ASN A 46 -19.60 14.49 -27.58
N HIS A 47 -19.30 15.79 -27.47
CA HIS A 47 -18.28 16.35 -26.56
C HIS A 47 -18.86 17.28 -25.50
N HIS A 48 -20.18 17.24 -25.25
CA HIS A 48 -20.79 18.11 -24.26
C HIS A 48 -20.24 17.79 -22.85
N PRO A 49 -19.57 18.74 -22.15
CA PRO A 49 -18.84 18.44 -20.93
C PRO A 49 -19.71 17.90 -19.79
N ILE A 50 -20.94 18.41 -19.65
CA ILE A 50 -21.89 17.95 -18.63
C ILE A 50 -22.37 16.52 -18.93
N VAL A 51 -22.58 16.17 -20.20
CA VAL A 51 -23.00 14.81 -20.58
C VAL A 51 -21.91 13.81 -20.21
N LEU A 52 -20.65 14.14 -20.51
CA LEU A 52 -19.50 13.30 -20.16
C LEU A 52 -19.35 13.14 -18.64
N LYS A 53 -19.56 14.21 -17.86
CA LYS A 53 -19.54 14.16 -16.39
C LYS A 53 -20.66 13.26 -15.83
N LEU A 54 -21.88 13.41 -16.32
CA LEU A 54 -23.00 12.57 -15.88
C LEU A 54 -22.80 11.11 -16.30
N LEU A 55 -22.27 10.86 -17.50
CA LEU A 55 -21.88 9.51 -17.93
C LEU A 55 -20.80 8.91 -17.02
N ALA A 56 -19.79 9.68 -16.61
CA ALA A 56 -18.78 9.21 -15.66
C ALA A 56 -19.42 8.74 -14.35
N ARG A 57 -20.35 9.54 -13.80
CA ARG A 57 -21.10 9.18 -12.59
C ARG A 57 -21.92 7.91 -12.81
N VAL A 58 -22.72 7.85 -13.88
CA VAL A 58 -23.58 6.69 -14.17
C VAL A 58 -22.77 5.41 -14.38
N TYR A 59 -21.67 5.46 -15.13
CA TYR A 59 -20.79 4.29 -15.29
C TYR A 59 -20.15 3.84 -13.97
N THR A 60 -19.81 4.78 -13.09
CA THR A 60 -19.28 4.46 -11.75
C THR A 60 -20.33 3.73 -10.90
N GLU A 61 -21.57 4.23 -10.88
CA GLU A 61 -22.68 3.64 -10.11
C GLU A 61 -23.09 2.26 -10.64
N LEU A 62 -23.00 2.06 -11.96
CA LEU A 62 -23.25 0.77 -12.62
C LEU A 62 -22.05 -0.19 -12.56
N ASN A 63 -20.91 0.23 -12.00
CA ASN A 63 -19.64 -0.51 -12.03
C ASN A 63 -19.15 -0.88 -13.45
N ASP A 64 -19.54 -0.10 -14.47
CA ASP A 64 -19.08 -0.29 -15.84
C ASP A 64 -17.73 0.43 -16.07
N TRP A 65 -16.70 -0.13 -15.44
CA TRP A 65 -15.34 0.41 -15.44
C TRP A 65 -14.73 0.48 -16.84
N GLN A 66 -15.09 -0.46 -17.73
CA GLN A 66 -14.58 -0.51 -19.10
C GLN A 66 -15.07 0.68 -19.92
N GLN A 67 -16.37 0.98 -19.87
CA GLN A 67 -16.91 2.14 -20.58
C GLN A 67 -16.45 3.46 -19.97
N LEU A 68 -16.30 3.49 -18.64
CA LEU A 68 -15.72 4.64 -17.95
C LEU A 68 -14.32 4.95 -18.49
N LEU A 69 -13.41 3.98 -18.48
CA LEU A 69 -12.03 4.17 -18.95
C LEU A 69 -11.94 4.60 -20.42
N LYS A 70 -12.79 4.06 -21.30
CA LYS A 70 -12.86 4.47 -22.71
C LYS A 70 -13.31 5.91 -22.89
N MET A 71 -14.15 6.42 -21.99
CA MET A 71 -14.75 7.74 -22.08
C MET A 71 -13.87 8.84 -21.44
N LEU A 72 -13.08 8.51 -20.40
CA LEU A 72 -12.25 9.48 -19.67
C LEU A 72 -11.35 10.38 -20.55
N PRO A 73 -10.71 9.89 -21.64
CA PRO A 73 -9.94 10.76 -22.53
C PRO A 73 -10.76 11.89 -23.16
N ALA A 74 -12.03 11.64 -23.47
CA ALA A 74 -12.93 12.66 -24.01
C ALA A 74 -13.35 13.65 -22.90
N LEU A 75 -13.60 13.16 -21.68
CA LEU A 75 -13.90 14.03 -20.53
C LEU A 75 -12.74 14.96 -20.19
N ARG A 76 -11.49 14.49 -20.31
CA ARG A 76 -10.28 15.29 -20.10
C ARG A 76 -10.13 16.43 -21.12
N GLN A 77 -10.58 16.21 -22.35
CA GLN A 77 -10.51 17.22 -23.42
C GLN A 77 -11.68 18.22 -23.37
N ALA A 78 -12.81 17.84 -22.77
CA ALA A 78 -14.01 18.64 -22.72
C ALA A 78 -13.88 19.80 -21.72
N LYS A 79 -13.66 21.02 -22.22
CA LYS A 79 -13.63 22.23 -21.41
C LYS A 79 -15.02 22.54 -20.85
N GLY A 80 -15.13 22.76 -19.54
CA GLY A 80 -16.39 23.14 -18.89
C GLY A 80 -17.13 22.01 -18.17
N SER A 81 -16.52 20.84 -17.98
CA SER A 81 -17.09 19.77 -17.14
C SER A 81 -17.07 20.14 -15.64
N GLY A 82 -16.22 21.10 -15.26
CA GLY A 82 -15.96 21.46 -13.87
C GLY A 82 -15.15 20.40 -13.11
N MET A 83 -14.62 19.39 -13.81
CA MET A 83 -13.70 18.41 -13.24
C MET A 83 -12.26 18.79 -13.57
N SER A 84 -11.42 18.77 -12.55
CA SER A 84 -9.98 18.92 -12.66
C SER A 84 -9.33 17.66 -13.25
N ASP A 85 -8.14 17.82 -13.82
CA ASP A 85 -7.33 16.69 -14.29
C ASP A 85 -7.01 15.70 -13.16
N ALA A 86 -6.88 16.19 -11.92
CA ALA A 86 -6.64 15.37 -10.74
C ALA A 86 -7.85 14.47 -10.41
N GLU A 87 -9.07 15.00 -10.45
CA GLU A 87 -10.30 14.21 -10.24
C GLU A 87 -10.48 13.15 -11.33
N ILE A 88 -10.22 13.51 -12.59
CA ILE A 88 -10.27 12.55 -13.71
C ILE A 88 -9.19 11.47 -13.55
N ALA A 89 -7.99 11.84 -13.10
CA ALA A 89 -6.91 10.90 -12.85
C ALA A 89 -7.22 9.95 -11.69
N ALA A 90 -7.85 10.44 -10.62
CA ALA A 90 -8.33 9.63 -9.50
C ALA A 90 -9.42 8.65 -9.95
N LEU A 91 -10.37 9.11 -10.78
CA LEU A 91 -11.41 8.25 -11.34
C LEU A 91 -10.84 7.16 -12.26
N GLU A 92 -9.86 7.50 -13.10
CA GLU A 92 -9.12 6.54 -13.93
C GLU A 92 -8.44 5.48 -13.07
N GLN A 93 -7.84 5.90 -11.94
CA GLN A 93 -7.16 5.00 -11.03
C GLN A 93 -8.14 4.05 -10.33
N SER A 94 -9.24 4.56 -9.76
CA SER A 94 -10.26 3.73 -9.13
C SER A 94 -10.87 2.73 -10.11
N ALA A 95 -11.17 3.17 -11.34
CA ALA A 95 -11.72 2.28 -12.36
C ALA A 95 -10.74 1.16 -12.76
N CYS A 96 -9.45 1.46 -12.91
CA CYS A 96 -8.42 0.44 -13.16
C CYS A 96 -8.32 -0.54 -11.99
N ARG A 97 -8.30 -0.04 -10.75
CA ARG A 97 -8.21 -0.86 -9.53
C ARG A 97 -9.37 -1.83 -9.41
N GLU A 98 -10.60 -1.36 -9.57
CA GLU A 98 -11.79 -2.21 -9.46
C GLU A 98 -11.84 -3.23 -10.61
N LEU A 99 -11.46 -2.84 -11.84
CA LEU A 99 -11.38 -3.78 -12.97
C LEU A 99 -10.37 -4.91 -12.70
N LEU A 100 -9.18 -4.60 -12.17
CA LEU A 100 -8.20 -5.61 -11.78
C LEU A 100 -8.70 -6.48 -10.62
N ARG A 101 -9.34 -5.88 -9.60
CA ARG A 101 -9.91 -6.58 -8.46
C ARG A 101 -11.02 -7.56 -8.85
N ASP A 102 -11.91 -7.13 -9.72
CA ASP A 102 -13.02 -7.95 -10.21
C ASP A 102 -12.52 -9.13 -11.04
N ALA A 103 -11.53 -8.89 -11.90
CA ALA A 103 -10.93 -9.93 -12.72
C ALA A 103 -10.22 -10.99 -11.86
N ASP A 104 -9.44 -10.54 -10.89
CA ASP A 104 -8.75 -11.40 -9.92
C ASP A 104 -9.75 -12.29 -9.15
N LYS A 105 -10.79 -11.69 -8.55
CA LYS A 105 -11.81 -12.43 -7.81
C LYS A 105 -12.62 -13.42 -8.64
N LYS A 106 -12.92 -13.08 -9.90
CA LYS A 106 -13.85 -13.86 -10.74
C LYS A 106 -13.17 -14.94 -11.58
N GLY A 107 -11.89 -14.77 -11.92
CA GLY A 107 -11.21 -15.67 -12.86
C GLY A 107 -9.72 -15.84 -12.65
N GLY A 108 -9.18 -15.43 -11.49
CA GLY A 108 -7.79 -15.67 -11.11
C GLY A 108 -6.78 -15.04 -12.07
N HIS A 109 -5.65 -15.73 -12.29
CA HIS A 109 -4.51 -15.22 -13.03
C HIS A 109 -4.82 -14.86 -14.49
N GLU A 110 -5.49 -15.74 -15.24
CA GLU A 110 -5.77 -15.49 -16.66
C GLU A 110 -6.70 -14.28 -16.84
N ALA A 111 -7.74 -14.16 -16.01
CA ALA A 111 -8.63 -13.02 -16.03
C ALA A 111 -7.90 -11.73 -15.66
N LEU A 112 -7.05 -11.78 -14.62
CA LEU A 112 -6.22 -10.65 -14.19
C LEU A 112 -5.26 -10.19 -15.31
N ALA A 113 -4.58 -11.12 -15.98
CA ALA A 113 -3.70 -10.81 -17.12
C ALA A 113 -4.47 -10.20 -18.31
N ASN A 114 -5.69 -10.69 -18.58
CA ASN A 114 -6.54 -10.14 -19.62
C ASN A 114 -7.05 -8.73 -19.28
N ALA A 115 -7.45 -8.51 -18.04
CA ALA A 115 -7.82 -7.20 -17.51
C ALA A 115 -6.67 -6.19 -17.68
N TRP A 116 -5.45 -6.58 -17.27
CA TRP A 116 -4.25 -5.75 -17.44
C TRP A 116 -3.99 -5.38 -18.90
N LYS A 117 -4.11 -6.35 -19.83
CA LYS A 117 -3.94 -6.08 -21.27
C LYS A 117 -4.92 -5.02 -21.77
N GLN A 118 -6.17 -5.05 -21.30
CA GLN A 118 -7.24 -4.12 -21.70
C GLN A 118 -7.09 -2.71 -21.12
N LEU A 119 -6.28 -2.52 -20.07
CA LEU A 119 -6.06 -1.19 -19.50
C LEU A 119 -5.39 -0.23 -20.50
N PRO A 120 -5.73 1.08 -20.45
CA PRO A 120 -5.09 2.10 -21.27
C PRO A 120 -3.56 2.09 -21.11
N ALA A 121 -2.83 2.29 -22.21
CA ALA A 121 -1.37 2.30 -22.19
C ALA A 121 -0.77 3.39 -21.28
N ALA A 122 -1.47 4.51 -21.09
CA ALA A 122 -1.07 5.57 -20.16
C ALA A 122 -1.26 5.13 -18.69
N ALA A 123 -2.36 4.45 -18.36
CA ALA A 123 -2.63 3.93 -17.03
C ALA A 123 -1.57 2.90 -16.60
N LYS A 124 -1.16 2.00 -17.50
CA LYS A 124 -0.10 1.01 -17.28
C LYS A 124 1.29 1.59 -17.01
N LYS A 125 1.49 2.90 -17.17
CA LYS A 125 2.75 3.61 -16.85
C LYS A 125 2.71 4.32 -15.50
N ARG A 126 1.58 4.29 -14.79
CA ARG A 126 1.44 4.91 -13.48
C ARG A 126 1.88 3.93 -12.41
N ALA A 127 2.78 4.36 -11.52
CA ALA A 127 3.34 3.51 -10.48
C ALA A 127 2.25 2.86 -9.62
N VAL A 128 1.23 3.61 -9.22
CA VAL A 128 0.13 3.10 -8.38
C VAL A 128 -0.69 1.99 -9.05
N ILE A 129 -0.86 2.03 -10.38
CA ILE A 129 -1.58 0.99 -11.13
C ILE A 129 -0.73 -0.26 -11.31
N VAL A 130 0.58 -0.07 -11.53
CA VAL A 130 1.56 -1.15 -11.56
C VAL A 130 1.65 -1.84 -10.20
N ALA A 131 1.62 -1.06 -9.12
CA ALA A 131 1.61 -1.56 -7.75
C ALA A 131 0.38 -2.45 -7.49
N ASP A 132 -0.83 -1.95 -7.79
CA ASP A 132 -2.08 -2.70 -7.62
C ASP A 132 -2.06 -4.05 -8.39
N TYR A 133 -1.52 -4.06 -9.62
CA TYR A 133 -1.39 -5.29 -10.41
C TYR A 133 -0.35 -6.25 -9.82
N ALA A 134 0.82 -5.74 -9.44
CA ALA A 134 1.89 -6.53 -8.88
C ALA A 134 1.53 -7.17 -7.52
N GLU A 135 0.79 -6.46 -6.66
CA GLU A 135 0.33 -7.03 -5.39
C GLU A 135 -0.61 -8.22 -5.60
N ARG A 136 -1.56 -8.12 -6.55
CA ARG A 136 -2.44 -9.24 -6.90
C ARG A 136 -1.67 -10.42 -7.49
N LEU A 137 -0.66 -10.16 -8.33
CA LEU A 137 0.22 -11.22 -8.81
C LEU A 137 0.96 -11.91 -7.65
N ILE A 138 1.44 -11.15 -6.66
CA ILE A 138 2.07 -11.71 -5.46
C ILE A 138 1.09 -12.57 -4.66
N GLU A 139 -0.15 -12.10 -4.46
CA GLU A 139 -1.22 -12.85 -3.78
C GLU A 139 -1.55 -14.17 -4.49
N GLN A 140 -1.44 -14.21 -5.82
CA GLN A 140 -1.60 -15.42 -6.64
C GLN A 140 -0.32 -16.27 -6.77
N GLY A 141 0.78 -15.90 -6.10
CA GLY A 141 2.07 -16.60 -6.16
C GLY A 141 2.86 -16.39 -7.46
N GLN A 142 2.43 -15.48 -8.33
CA GLN A 142 3.05 -15.18 -9.63
C GLN A 142 4.23 -14.20 -9.48
N LEU A 143 5.20 -14.58 -8.65
CA LEU A 143 6.29 -13.70 -8.20
C LEU A 143 7.24 -13.25 -9.33
N VAL A 144 7.46 -14.09 -10.36
CA VAL A 144 8.32 -13.78 -11.51
C VAL A 144 7.70 -12.75 -12.44
N GLU A 145 6.39 -12.88 -12.67
CA GLU A 145 5.66 -11.89 -13.46
C GLU A 145 5.62 -10.54 -12.73
N ALA A 146 5.36 -10.57 -11.43
CA ALA A 146 5.37 -9.38 -10.58
C ALA A 146 6.75 -8.69 -10.61
N GLU A 147 7.85 -9.45 -10.50
CA GLU A 147 9.22 -8.91 -10.59
C GLU A 147 9.45 -8.18 -11.92
N THR A 148 9.05 -8.82 -13.02
CA THR A 148 9.25 -8.27 -14.36
C THR A 148 8.49 -6.96 -14.55
N VAL A 149 7.24 -6.92 -14.10
CA VAL A 149 6.37 -5.74 -14.25
C VAL A 149 6.88 -4.58 -13.40
N VAL A 150 7.24 -4.84 -12.14
CA VAL A 150 7.77 -3.82 -11.22
C VAL A 150 9.13 -3.31 -11.68
N ARG A 151 10.05 -4.20 -12.08
CA ARG A 151 11.38 -3.82 -12.59
C ARG A 151 11.28 -2.92 -13.82
N ASN A 152 10.40 -3.25 -14.76
CA ASN A 152 10.19 -2.45 -15.97
C ASN A 152 9.69 -1.04 -15.65
N GLN A 153 8.85 -0.90 -14.63
CA GLN A 153 8.37 0.41 -14.18
C GLN A 153 9.48 1.18 -13.45
N LEU A 154 10.21 0.54 -12.52
CA LEU A 154 11.35 1.15 -11.82
C LEU A 154 12.47 1.60 -12.75
N HIS A 155 12.70 0.89 -13.87
CA HIS A 155 13.64 1.31 -14.89
C HIS A 155 13.22 2.60 -15.61
N ARG A 156 11.91 2.87 -15.71
CA ARG A 156 11.39 4.08 -16.36
C ARG A 156 11.36 5.26 -15.41
N LEU A 157 10.82 5.06 -14.22
CA LEU A 157 10.71 6.06 -13.19
C LEU A 157 10.82 5.36 -11.84
N TYR A 158 11.82 5.77 -11.07
CA TYR A 158 11.99 5.29 -9.70
C TYR A 158 10.81 5.72 -8.84
N ASP A 159 10.34 4.80 -8.01
CA ASP A 159 9.22 5.01 -7.09
C ASP A 159 9.45 4.14 -5.86
N SER A 160 9.46 4.75 -4.67
CA SER A 160 9.82 4.09 -3.41
C SER A 160 8.79 3.03 -3.00
N ASP A 161 7.50 3.26 -3.25
CA ASP A 161 6.45 2.28 -2.95
C ASP A 161 6.63 1.02 -3.82
N LEU A 162 6.96 1.20 -5.10
CA LEU A 162 7.24 0.07 -6.00
C LEU A 162 8.49 -0.72 -5.61
N VAL A 163 9.50 -0.09 -5.02
CA VAL A 163 10.70 -0.80 -4.54
C VAL A 163 10.37 -1.73 -3.38
N GLU A 164 9.47 -1.35 -2.49
CA GLU A 164 9.01 -2.24 -1.43
C GLU A 164 8.33 -3.50 -2.00
N ILE A 165 7.48 -3.31 -3.01
CA ILE A 165 6.87 -4.43 -3.76
C ILE A 165 7.96 -5.26 -4.42
N TYR A 166 8.95 -4.63 -5.07
CA TYR A 166 10.05 -5.32 -5.73
C TYR A 166 10.79 -6.29 -4.80
N GLY A 167 11.05 -5.90 -3.55
CA GLY A 167 11.68 -6.75 -2.54
C GLY A 167 10.89 -8.01 -2.20
N ARG A 168 9.56 -8.01 -2.37
CA ARG A 168 8.64 -9.13 -2.14
C ARG A 168 8.48 -10.05 -3.37
N THR A 169 8.95 -9.63 -4.54
CA THR A 169 8.92 -10.44 -5.78
C THR A 169 10.15 -11.37 -5.90
N LEU A 170 10.14 -12.28 -6.88
CA LEU A 170 11.24 -13.20 -7.16
C LEU A 170 11.55 -13.21 -8.65
N ALA A 171 12.79 -12.93 -9.04
CA ALA A 171 13.22 -13.09 -10.43
C ALA A 171 13.55 -14.56 -10.73
N ASP A 172 13.47 -14.97 -12.00
CA ASP A 172 13.98 -16.28 -12.48
C ASP A 172 15.45 -16.53 -12.08
N ARG A 173 16.22 -15.44 -11.95
CA ARG A 173 17.60 -15.45 -11.46
C ARG A 173 17.75 -14.41 -10.35
N PRO A 174 17.69 -14.81 -9.07
CA PRO A 174 17.72 -13.89 -7.95
C PRO A 174 18.96 -12.98 -7.89
N GLU A 175 20.09 -13.41 -8.45
CA GLU A 175 21.31 -12.60 -8.56
C GLU A 175 21.12 -11.39 -9.48
N LYS A 176 20.30 -11.53 -10.53
CA LYS A 176 19.95 -10.40 -11.40
C LYS A 176 19.01 -9.42 -10.70
N GLN A 177 18.13 -9.93 -9.83
CA GLN A 177 17.27 -9.10 -8.98
C GLN A 177 18.12 -8.23 -8.05
N LEU A 178 19.11 -8.86 -7.39
CA LEU A 178 20.06 -8.16 -6.52
C LEU A 178 20.85 -7.10 -7.29
N ALA A 179 21.46 -7.47 -8.42
CA ALA A 179 22.25 -6.54 -9.23
C ALA A 179 21.45 -5.32 -9.72
N PHE A 180 20.16 -5.51 -10.02
CA PHE A 180 19.27 -4.41 -10.37
C PHE A 180 19.00 -3.50 -9.17
N ALA A 181 18.65 -4.05 -8.00
CA ALA A 181 18.42 -3.27 -6.78
C ALA A 181 19.69 -2.51 -6.33
N GLU A 182 20.86 -3.13 -6.39
CA GLU A 182 22.15 -2.48 -6.10
C GLU A 182 22.47 -1.35 -7.07
N LYS A 183 22.05 -1.47 -8.34
CA LYS A 183 22.18 -0.38 -9.31
C LYS A 183 21.29 0.81 -8.92
N LEU A 184 20.05 0.57 -8.48
CA LEU A 184 19.17 1.64 -7.98
C LEU A 184 19.76 2.34 -6.76
N LEU A 185 20.41 1.59 -5.87
CA LEU A 185 21.02 2.11 -4.65
C LEU A 185 22.09 3.17 -4.91
N LYS A 186 22.79 3.11 -6.06
CA LYS A 186 23.79 4.12 -6.43
C LYS A 186 23.19 5.53 -6.51
N SER A 187 21.94 5.63 -6.97
CA SER A 187 21.19 6.88 -7.07
C SER A 187 20.27 7.17 -5.89
N GLN A 188 19.82 6.14 -5.17
CA GLN A 188 18.79 6.23 -4.14
C GLN A 188 19.32 5.69 -2.80
N LYS A 189 20.41 6.30 -2.30
CA LYS A 189 21.15 5.79 -1.14
C LYS A 189 20.39 5.87 0.18
N ASP A 190 19.50 6.86 0.30
CA ASP A 190 18.82 7.21 1.54
C ASP A 190 17.36 6.72 1.57
N ASP A 191 16.96 5.85 0.63
CA ASP A 191 15.63 5.23 0.62
C ASP A 191 15.62 3.97 1.49
N ALA A 192 15.01 4.08 2.68
CA ALA A 192 14.90 2.97 3.63
C ALA A 192 14.23 1.72 3.01
N ARG A 193 13.24 1.89 2.13
CA ARG A 193 12.52 0.76 1.51
C ARG A 193 13.38 0.01 0.50
N LEU A 194 14.31 0.70 -0.16
CA LEU A 194 15.30 0.05 -1.02
C LEU A 194 16.25 -0.82 -0.22
N HIS A 195 16.66 -0.37 0.97
CA HIS A 195 17.46 -1.18 1.88
C HIS A 195 16.68 -2.40 2.40
N ILE A 196 15.39 -2.27 2.72
CA ILE A 196 14.54 -3.43 3.06
C ILE A 196 14.47 -4.41 1.89
N ALA A 197 14.27 -3.92 0.67
CA ALA A 197 14.20 -4.77 -0.52
C ALA A 197 15.51 -5.53 -0.76
N LEU A 198 16.66 -4.86 -0.61
CA LEU A 198 17.99 -5.48 -0.68
C LEU A 198 18.19 -6.53 0.41
N GLY A 199 17.79 -6.22 1.66
CA GLY A 199 17.82 -7.15 2.78
C GLY A 199 17.07 -8.45 2.46
N ARG A 200 15.82 -8.34 1.97
CA ARG A 200 15.00 -9.49 1.54
C ARG A 200 15.65 -10.32 0.45
N ILE A 201 16.20 -9.66 -0.58
CA ILE A 201 16.87 -10.34 -1.70
C ILE A 201 18.13 -11.08 -1.22
N CYS A 202 18.96 -10.44 -0.39
CA CYS A 202 20.16 -11.03 0.18
C CYS A 202 19.85 -12.22 1.08
N SER A 203 18.81 -12.13 1.93
CA SER A 203 18.35 -13.24 2.75
C SER A 203 17.97 -14.47 1.90
N ARG A 204 17.24 -14.27 0.79
CA ARG A 204 16.90 -15.36 -0.15
C ARG A 204 18.11 -15.99 -0.83
N LEU A 205 19.16 -15.21 -1.06
CA LEU A 205 20.44 -15.66 -1.62
C LEU A 205 21.40 -16.23 -0.56
N ASN A 206 20.96 -16.37 0.69
CA ASN A 206 21.77 -16.79 1.83
C ASN A 206 23.01 -15.89 2.09
N LYS A 207 22.94 -14.61 1.68
CA LYS A 207 23.96 -13.59 1.95
C LYS A 207 23.62 -12.84 3.23
N LEU A 208 23.68 -13.55 4.35
CA LEU A 208 23.09 -13.08 5.62
C LEU A 208 23.76 -11.80 6.15
N ASP A 209 25.07 -11.64 5.99
CA ASP A 209 25.79 -10.46 6.47
C ASP A 209 25.46 -9.20 5.65
N ASP A 210 25.32 -9.35 4.33
CA ASP A 210 24.84 -8.26 3.47
C ASP A 210 23.38 -7.91 3.81
N ALA A 211 22.54 -8.92 4.06
CA ALA A 211 21.15 -8.71 4.44
C ALA A 211 21.03 -7.91 5.73
N GLU A 212 21.77 -8.30 6.77
CA GLU A 212 21.83 -7.59 8.04
C GLU A 212 22.27 -6.13 7.86
N ARG A 213 23.35 -5.90 7.11
CA ARG A 213 23.87 -4.56 6.85
C ARG A 213 22.81 -3.66 6.19
N TYR A 214 22.11 -4.17 5.17
CA TYR A 214 21.05 -3.40 4.53
C TYR A 214 19.87 -3.13 5.47
N LEU A 215 19.42 -4.13 6.23
CA LEU A 215 18.31 -3.94 7.18
C LEU A 215 18.65 -2.95 8.29
N GLN A 216 19.87 -3.00 8.84
CA GLN A 216 20.35 -2.02 9.81
C GLN A 216 20.42 -0.61 9.20
N GLN A 217 20.88 -0.48 7.95
CA GLN A 217 20.89 0.80 7.25
C GLN A 217 19.47 1.34 7.02
N SER A 218 18.49 0.48 6.69
CA SER A 218 17.09 0.89 6.61
C SER A 218 16.61 1.46 7.93
N ILE A 219 16.85 0.75 9.04
CA ILE A 219 16.41 1.17 10.39
C ILE A 219 17.06 2.51 10.79
N ALA A 220 18.33 2.71 10.43
CA ALA A 220 19.04 3.96 10.71
C ALA A 220 18.51 5.16 9.91
N LEU A 221 17.96 4.92 8.70
CA LEU A 221 17.33 5.96 7.88
C LEU A 221 15.90 6.25 8.36
N GLU A 222 15.09 5.21 8.52
CA GLU A 222 13.72 5.30 9.00
C GLU A 222 13.31 4.03 9.76
N GLU A 223 12.76 4.19 10.96
CA GLU A 223 12.31 3.07 11.77
C GLU A 223 11.00 2.49 11.22
N HIS A 224 11.13 1.52 10.31
CA HIS A 224 10.01 0.72 9.84
C HIS A 224 9.87 -0.58 10.63
N ALA A 225 8.67 -0.87 11.12
CA ALA A 225 8.35 -2.15 11.76
C ALA A 225 8.70 -3.36 10.88
N VAL A 226 8.54 -3.20 9.56
CA VAL A 226 8.88 -4.22 8.56
C VAL A 226 10.39 -4.52 8.57
N ALA A 227 11.26 -3.51 8.67
CA ALA A 227 12.70 -3.73 8.70
C ALA A 227 13.12 -4.54 9.94
N TRP A 228 12.51 -4.24 11.11
CA TRP A 228 12.71 -5.02 12.34
C TRP A 228 12.23 -6.47 12.19
N ALA A 229 11.07 -6.71 11.56
CA ALA A 229 10.56 -8.05 11.33
C ALA A 229 11.48 -8.86 10.39
N GLU A 230 12.01 -8.24 9.33
CA GLU A 230 12.98 -8.91 8.44
C GLU A 230 14.30 -9.23 9.16
N LEU A 231 14.78 -8.33 10.03
CA LEU A 231 15.97 -8.57 10.84
C LEU A 231 15.73 -9.69 11.86
N ALA A 232 14.54 -9.77 12.43
CA ALA A 232 14.14 -10.86 13.31
C ALA A 232 14.15 -12.21 12.59
N ASN A 233 13.61 -12.27 11.36
CA ASN A 233 13.65 -13.46 10.51
C ASN A 233 15.09 -13.89 10.23
N LEU A 234 15.99 -12.93 9.98
CA LEU A 234 17.40 -13.18 9.73
C LEU A 234 18.11 -13.79 10.95
N HIS A 235 17.90 -13.23 12.14
CA HIS A 235 18.46 -13.79 13.38
C HIS A 235 17.93 -15.18 13.68
N ALA A 236 16.63 -15.43 13.46
CA ALA A 236 16.04 -16.76 13.62
C ALA A 236 16.67 -17.77 12.65
N ALA A 237 16.93 -17.38 11.39
CA ALA A 237 17.61 -18.23 10.40
C ALA A 237 19.06 -18.58 10.82
N ARG A 238 19.71 -17.74 11.62
CA ARG A 238 21.03 -18.00 12.22
C ARG A 238 20.97 -18.76 13.56
N GLY A 239 19.77 -19.04 14.08
CA GLY A 239 19.57 -19.70 15.37
C GLY A 239 19.63 -18.76 16.59
N ASP A 240 19.74 -17.44 16.38
CA ASP A 240 19.72 -16.45 17.47
C ASP A 240 18.28 -16.01 17.76
N TYR A 241 17.53 -16.88 18.44
CA TYR A 241 16.12 -16.63 18.78
C TYR A 241 15.95 -15.48 19.77
N ARG A 242 16.97 -15.16 20.58
CA ARG A 242 16.91 -14.03 21.51
C ARG A 242 16.93 -12.70 20.75
N ALA A 243 17.92 -12.50 19.88
CA ALA A 243 17.98 -11.31 19.04
C ALA A 243 16.75 -11.19 18.13
N SER A 244 16.25 -12.33 17.63
CA SER A 244 15.00 -12.39 16.86
C SER A 244 13.80 -11.85 17.65
N ALA A 245 13.60 -12.32 18.90
CA ALA A 245 12.51 -11.86 19.75
C ALA A 245 12.61 -10.37 20.10
N GLU A 246 13.82 -9.88 20.37
CA GLU A 246 14.07 -8.45 20.63
C GLU A 246 13.71 -7.58 19.41
N CYS A 247 14.07 -8.03 18.20
CA CYS A 247 13.71 -7.34 16.95
C CYS A 247 12.20 -7.31 16.74
N TYR A 248 11.48 -8.43 16.91
CA TYR A 248 10.02 -8.44 16.81
C TYR A 248 9.36 -7.52 17.85
N ALA A 249 9.87 -7.48 19.09
CA ALA A 249 9.35 -6.60 20.12
C ALA A 249 9.47 -5.12 19.73
N ARG A 250 10.61 -4.71 19.14
CA ARG A 250 10.79 -3.35 18.61
C ARG A 250 9.84 -3.06 17.45
N GLY A 251 9.72 -3.97 16.49
CA GLY A 251 8.79 -3.83 15.37
C GLY A 251 7.33 -3.69 15.83
N ALA A 252 6.91 -4.48 16.82
CA ALA A 252 5.58 -4.40 17.41
C ALA A 252 5.34 -3.07 18.15
N ALA A 253 6.34 -2.58 18.91
CA ALA A 253 6.25 -1.30 19.62
C ALA A 253 5.97 -0.11 18.68
N LEU A 254 6.56 -0.12 17.47
CA LEU A 254 6.32 0.89 16.44
C LEU A 254 4.87 0.87 15.92
N GLN A 255 4.29 -0.32 15.72
CA GLN A 255 2.91 -0.48 15.24
C GLN A 255 1.86 -0.10 16.29
N ILE A 256 2.15 -0.38 17.55
CA ILE A 256 1.25 -0.08 18.68
C ILE A 256 1.31 1.42 19.07
N GLY A 257 2.26 2.18 18.50
CA GLY A 257 2.47 3.59 18.84
C GLY A 257 2.99 3.75 20.27
N ALA A 258 3.89 2.86 20.70
CA ALA A 258 4.41 2.78 22.07
C ALA A 258 5.37 3.91 22.45
N ASN A 259 5.05 5.15 22.04
CA ASN A 259 5.39 6.34 22.80
C ASN A 259 4.32 6.66 23.87
N ARG A 260 3.50 5.67 24.26
CA ARG A 260 2.73 5.70 25.51
C ARG A 260 3.61 5.11 26.61
N PRO A 261 4.04 5.90 27.61
CA PRO A 261 4.76 5.34 28.75
C PRO A 261 3.88 4.27 29.40
N MET A 262 4.48 3.11 29.65
CA MET A 262 3.85 2.04 30.40
C MET A 262 3.62 2.55 31.84
N LEU A 263 2.39 2.96 32.16
CA LEU A 263 1.99 3.31 33.52
C LEU A 263 1.80 2.02 34.31
N LEU A 264 2.91 1.39 34.68
CA LEU A 264 2.88 0.37 35.72
C LEU A 264 2.62 1.10 37.05
N PRO A 265 1.59 0.72 37.83
CA PRO A 265 1.51 1.19 39.20
C PRO A 265 2.79 0.75 39.91
N ALA A 266 3.46 1.69 40.57
CA ALA A 266 4.60 1.36 41.43
C ALA A 266 4.13 0.27 42.39
N VAL A 267 4.70 -0.92 42.26
CA VAL A 267 4.52 -1.96 43.27
C VAL A 267 5.12 -1.34 44.51
N ALA A 268 4.27 -0.90 45.43
CA ALA A 268 4.70 -0.46 46.74
C ALA A 268 5.50 -1.62 47.31
N ALA A 269 6.82 -1.44 47.42
CA ALA A 269 7.64 -2.28 48.24
C ALA A 269 7.00 -2.19 49.63
N SER A 270 6.26 -3.21 50.00
CA SER A 270 5.81 -3.39 51.37
C SER A 270 7.05 -3.63 52.20
N GLU A 271 7.61 -2.54 52.73
CA GLU A 271 8.40 -2.54 53.95
C GLU A 271 7.53 -3.12 55.06
N GLN A 272 7.54 -4.44 55.22
CA GLN A 272 7.18 -5.11 56.46
C GLN A 272 8.06 -6.34 56.62
N GLY A 273 9.08 -6.22 57.48
CA GLY A 273 9.99 -7.33 57.75
C GLY A 273 11.20 -7.03 58.62
N GLU A 274 11.21 -5.96 59.42
CA GLU A 274 12.12 -5.87 60.58
C GLU A 274 11.30 -5.45 61.79
N ASP A 275 11.01 -6.42 62.66
CA ASP A 275 10.96 -6.25 64.13
C ASP A 275 10.50 -7.57 64.78
N SER A 276 11.46 -8.46 65.11
CA SER A 276 11.53 -9.12 66.43
C SER A 276 12.70 -10.12 66.47
N GLU A 277 13.83 -9.74 67.07
CA GLU A 277 14.57 -10.58 68.03
C GLU A 277 15.86 -9.89 68.47
N ALA A 278 15.75 -9.01 69.47
CA ALA A 278 16.86 -8.63 70.33
C ALA A 278 16.35 -8.00 71.63
N ALA A 279 15.91 -8.83 72.58
CA ALA A 279 16.06 -8.58 74.02
C ALA A 279 15.49 -9.74 74.83
N ASP A 280 16.33 -10.70 75.20
CA ASP A 280 16.27 -11.21 76.57
C ASP A 280 17.68 -11.27 77.14
N LYS A 281 17.89 -10.52 78.24
CA LYS A 281 19.17 -10.36 78.93
C LYS A 281 19.12 -11.16 80.22
N SER A 282 20.13 -12.00 80.38
CA SER A 282 20.80 -12.36 81.63
C SER A 282 19.99 -13.12 82.70
N VAL A 283 20.51 -14.27 83.14
CA VAL A 283 21.25 -14.41 84.42
C VAL A 283 21.67 -15.88 84.61
N ALA A 284 22.91 -16.04 85.13
CA ALA A 284 23.50 -17.17 85.88
C ALA A 284 24.79 -17.70 85.21
N GLN A 285 25.96 -17.09 85.47
CA GLN A 285 26.88 -17.28 86.62
C GLN A 285 27.75 -18.56 86.58
N GLN A 286 29.06 -18.28 86.70
CA GLN A 286 30.15 -19.06 87.33
C GLN A 286 30.67 -20.27 86.55
N GLY A 287 31.86 -20.16 85.96
CA GLY A 287 33.15 -20.57 86.56
C GLY A 287 33.79 -21.56 85.56
N THR A 288 35.08 -21.65 85.26
CA THR A 288 36.31 -21.32 85.96
C THR A 288 37.47 -21.45 84.94
N ALA A 289 38.44 -20.55 85.04
CA ALA A 289 39.90 -20.79 85.06
C ALA A 289 40.63 -21.59 83.94
N GLU A 290 41.71 -20.94 83.44
CA GLU A 290 43.07 -21.49 83.25
C GLU A 290 43.34 -22.39 81.99
N THR A 291 44.49 -22.43 81.29
CA THR A 291 45.83 -21.79 81.33
C THR A 291 46.65 -22.30 80.11
N LYS A 292 47.60 -21.48 79.58
CA LYS A 292 48.81 -21.79 78.75
C LYS A 292 48.64 -22.45 77.36
N ALA A 293 49.13 -21.84 76.27
CA ALA A 293 50.52 -21.67 75.84
C ALA A 293 51.22 -22.98 75.43
N SER A 294 51.30 -23.21 74.10
CA SER A 294 52.48 -23.60 73.32
C SER A 294 52.12 -23.65 71.84
#